data_AF-A0A921FYI5-F1
#
_entry.id   AF-A0A921FYI5-F1
#
_cell.length_a   1.000
_cell.length_b   1.000
_cell.length_c   1.000
_cell.angle_alpha   90.00
_cell.angle_beta   90.00
_cell.angle_gamma   90.00
#
_symmetry.space_group_name_H-M   'P 1'
#
loop_
_entity.id
_entity.type
_entity.pdbx_description
1 polymer ?
#
loop_
_entity_poly.entity_id
_entity_poly.type
_entity_poly.pdbx_seq_one_letter_code
_entity_poly.pdbx_strand_id
1 'polypeptide(L)'
;MNLINRFHKTITEMGIPILENPVFYTAPVGIRFRIGGEEDVYIKKGIRRKEHPNPIYVNRAVERAFTIFHALPKKDWLLRIDLYDEKEIKETIKRLQIVDPQEKVLNEYELDGEKKSHYELYWSLNDIDWTEETIIREIILADIGGINCLASAVYLLHPNDKILYHLYDDRGLDVVAKDQRKLYPLYETFNAWILDYDREQIDKTFKNKQETLELGNLLSFLNKLEDKNIYYKLNKIRKEAIMIEIVVPGQRWEVEFLGDGTIDVEKFISDEGYYDESELNVLFREFKD
;
A
#
# COMPACT_ATOMS: atom_id res chain seq x y z
N MET A 1 24.25 -11.06 2.40
CA MET A 1 24.34 -9.72 3.02
C MET A 1 23.67 -9.83 4.38
N ASN A 2 24.30 -9.33 5.44
CA ASN A 2 23.73 -9.35 6.80
C ASN A 2 22.48 -8.44 6.87
N LEU A 3 21.65 -8.59 7.91
CA LEU A 3 20.37 -7.90 8.06
C LEU A 3 20.57 -6.39 8.15
N ILE A 4 21.55 -5.91 8.94
CA ILE A 4 21.86 -4.48 9.10
C ILE A 4 22.15 -3.84 7.72
N ASN A 5 23.11 -4.37 6.95
CA ASN A 5 23.44 -3.80 5.64
C ASN A 5 22.27 -3.92 4.67
N ARG A 6 21.47 -5.00 4.77
CA ARG A 6 20.27 -5.16 3.94
C ARG A 6 19.23 -4.10 4.23
N PHE A 7 19.00 -3.81 5.50
CA PHE A 7 18.05 -2.80 5.93
C PHE A 7 18.50 -1.40 5.46
N HIS A 8 19.72 -0.97 5.83
CA HIS A 8 20.25 0.35 5.46
C HIS A 8 20.34 0.58 3.95
N LYS A 9 20.81 -0.43 3.20
CA LYS A 9 20.85 -0.35 1.74
C LYS A 9 19.46 -0.15 1.16
N THR A 10 18.47 -0.89 1.68
CA THR A 10 17.09 -0.82 1.18
C THR A 10 16.47 0.55 1.44
N ILE A 11 16.54 1.09 2.67
CA ILE A 11 15.96 2.41 2.98
C ILE A 11 16.67 3.53 2.19
N THR A 12 17.98 3.41 1.98
CA THR A 12 18.74 4.34 1.11
C THR A 12 18.25 4.26 -0.33
N GLU A 13 18.04 3.06 -0.87
CA GLU A 13 17.50 2.86 -2.22
C GLU A 13 16.04 3.34 -2.38
N MET A 14 15.29 3.43 -1.27
CA MET A 14 13.96 4.02 -1.19
C MET A 14 13.97 5.55 -1.11
N GLY A 15 15.15 6.17 -0.92
CA GLY A 15 15.27 7.62 -0.73
C GLY A 15 15.08 8.08 0.71
N ILE A 16 15.19 7.17 1.69
CA ILE A 16 15.00 7.42 3.12
C ILE A 16 16.30 7.06 3.85
N PRO A 17 17.38 7.86 3.69
CA PRO A 17 18.67 7.53 4.30
C PRO A 17 18.66 7.63 5.83
N ILE A 18 17.70 8.37 6.39
CA ILE A 18 17.50 8.58 7.83
C ILE A 18 16.02 8.34 8.13
N LEU A 19 15.73 7.54 9.17
CA LEU A 19 14.37 7.30 9.64
C LEU A 19 13.97 8.40 10.62
N GLU A 20 13.41 9.48 10.08
CA GLU A 20 12.80 10.56 10.88
C GLU A 20 11.28 10.37 10.93
N ASN A 21 10.70 10.56 12.12
CA ASN A 21 9.27 10.33 12.34
C ASN A 21 8.48 11.66 12.25
N PRO A 22 7.31 11.68 11.58
CA PRO A 22 6.73 10.61 10.75
C PRO A 22 7.50 10.38 9.43
N VAL A 23 7.76 9.10 9.11
CA VAL A 23 8.54 8.69 7.93
C VAL A 23 7.84 9.12 6.62
N PHE A 24 6.52 9.26 6.64
CA PHE A 24 5.74 9.76 5.51
C PHE A 24 6.29 11.07 4.91
N TYR A 25 6.76 12.02 5.73
CA TYR A 25 7.21 13.32 5.23
C TYR A 25 8.59 13.31 4.57
N THR A 26 9.41 12.29 4.87
CA THR A 26 10.75 12.15 4.29
C THR A 26 10.78 11.15 3.14
N ALA A 27 9.76 10.31 3.00
CA ALA A 27 9.67 9.34 1.91
C ALA A 27 9.20 9.97 0.59
N PRO A 28 9.81 9.61 -0.56
CA PRO A 28 9.36 10.08 -1.87
C PRO A 28 7.95 9.63 -2.24
N VAL A 29 7.54 8.45 -1.76
CA VAL A 29 6.20 7.90 -1.97
C VAL A 29 5.71 7.25 -0.69
N GLY A 30 4.57 7.71 -0.18
CA GLY A 30 3.99 7.21 1.05
C GLY A 30 2.50 7.48 1.17
N ILE A 31 1.88 6.75 2.09
CA ILE A 31 0.51 6.97 2.55
C ILE A 31 0.55 6.97 4.07
N ARG A 32 -0.08 7.98 4.67
CA ARG A 32 -0.30 8.05 6.11
C ARG A 32 -1.76 7.75 6.42
N PHE A 33 -1.99 6.67 7.17
CA PHE A 33 -3.31 6.21 7.56
C PHE A 33 -3.63 6.59 9.00
N ARG A 34 -4.88 6.99 9.25
CA ARG A 34 -5.49 7.04 10.57
C ARG A 34 -6.03 5.67 10.94
N ILE A 35 -5.39 5.00 11.88
CA ILE A 35 -5.83 3.72 12.42
C ILE A 35 -6.73 3.87 13.66
N GLY A 36 -6.61 4.99 14.40
CA GLY A 36 -7.43 5.27 15.57
C GLY A 36 -8.93 5.31 15.28
N GLY A 37 -9.74 4.80 16.21
CA GLY A 37 -11.20 4.86 16.16
C GLY A 37 -11.75 6.25 16.52
N GLU A 38 -13.07 6.40 16.47
CA GLU A 38 -13.77 7.61 16.97
C GLU A 38 -14.11 7.52 18.46
N GLU A 39 -13.89 6.34 19.05
CA GLU A 39 -14.04 6.09 20.47
C GLU A 39 -13.08 6.90 21.33
N ASP A 40 -13.49 7.15 22.58
CA ASP A 40 -12.58 7.60 23.61
C ASP A 40 -11.40 6.63 23.76
N VAL A 41 -10.18 7.17 23.76
CA VAL A 41 -8.94 6.41 23.93
C VAL A 41 -8.89 5.71 25.31
N TYR A 42 -9.46 6.36 26.33
CA TYR A 42 -9.45 5.86 27.70
C TYR A 42 -10.85 5.67 28.26
N ILE A 43 -11.01 4.64 29.09
CA ILE A 43 -12.17 4.44 29.93
C ILE A 43 -11.76 4.40 31.40
N LYS A 44 -12.64 4.90 32.27
CA LYS A 44 -12.41 4.88 33.72
C LYS A 44 -12.96 3.59 34.30
N LYS A 45 -12.10 2.78 34.94
CA LYS A 45 -12.51 1.54 35.63
C LYS A 45 -12.23 1.59 37.13
N GLY A 46 -12.98 0.76 37.87
CA GLY A 46 -12.84 0.57 39.31
C GLY A 46 -13.34 1.76 40.15
N ILE A 47 -13.32 1.57 41.47
CA ILE A 47 -13.82 2.55 42.46
C ILE A 47 -13.06 3.87 42.36
N ARG A 48 -11.76 3.82 42.06
CA ARG A 48 -10.88 5.00 41.94
C ARG A 48 -10.95 5.68 40.57
N ARG A 49 -11.78 5.19 39.64
CA ARG A 49 -11.95 5.72 38.28
C ARG A 49 -10.62 5.94 37.53
N LYS A 50 -9.67 5.00 37.68
CA LYS A 50 -8.38 5.07 36.99
C LYS A 50 -8.59 4.88 35.49
N GLU A 51 -7.87 5.65 34.68
CA GLU A 51 -7.90 5.55 33.24
C GLU A 51 -7.16 4.29 32.78
N HIS A 52 -7.78 3.59 31.84
CA HIS A 52 -7.25 2.42 31.18
C HIS A 52 -7.53 2.54 29.67
N PRO A 53 -6.63 2.01 28.81
CA PRO A 53 -6.90 1.96 27.39
C PRO A 53 -8.27 1.34 27.13
N ASN A 54 -9.07 2.00 26.29
CA ASN A 54 -10.37 1.51 25.89
C ASN A 54 -10.20 0.31 24.96
N PRO A 55 -10.66 -0.90 25.35
CA PRO A 55 -10.48 -2.09 24.52
C PRO A 55 -11.18 -1.96 23.15
N ILE A 56 -12.25 -1.18 23.04
CA ILE A 56 -12.94 -0.95 21.76
C ILE A 56 -12.03 -0.14 20.82
N TYR A 57 -11.46 0.96 21.33
CA TYR A 57 -10.52 1.79 20.59
C TYR A 57 -9.29 0.98 20.14
N VAL A 58 -8.66 0.26 21.10
CA VAL A 58 -7.48 -0.58 20.82
C VAL A 58 -7.77 -1.62 19.76
N ASN A 59 -8.89 -2.35 19.88
CA ASN A 59 -9.22 -3.40 18.92
C ASN A 59 -9.46 -2.86 17.51
N ARG A 60 -10.10 -1.68 17.38
CA ARG A 60 -10.29 -1.04 16.08
C ARG A 60 -8.97 -0.56 15.46
N ALA A 61 -8.08 0.02 16.27
CA ALA A 61 -6.76 0.43 15.81
C ALA A 61 -5.95 -0.78 15.33
N VAL A 62 -5.98 -1.89 16.09
CA VAL A 62 -5.35 -3.16 15.72
C VAL A 62 -5.94 -3.68 14.42
N GLU A 63 -7.27 -3.73 14.29
CA GLU A 63 -7.95 -4.23 13.10
C GLU A 63 -7.58 -3.45 11.84
N ARG A 64 -7.56 -2.10 11.89
CA ARG A 64 -7.17 -1.29 10.74
C ARG A 64 -5.70 -1.48 10.37
N ALA A 65 -4.80 -1.41 11.34
CA ALA A 65 -3.36 -1.61 11.12
C ALA A 65 -3.10 -3.00 10.52
N PHE A 66 -3.69 -4.04 11.12
CA PHE A 66 -3.61 -5.42 10.67
C PHE A 66 -4.18 -5.59 9.25
N THR A 67 -5.33 -4.99 8.95
CA THR A 67 -5.95 -5.05 7.61
C THR A 67 -5.02 -4.46 6.54
N ILE A 68 -4.39 -3.31 6.83
CA ILE A 68 -3.42 -2.69 5.91
C ILE A 68 -2.20 -3.60 5.72
N PHE A 69 -1.64 -4.14 6.82
CA PHE A 69 -0.51 -5.06 6.74
C PHE A 69 -0.84 -6.32 5.92
N HIS A 70 -2.07 -6.84 6.06
CA HIS A 70 -2.52 -8.02 5.31
C HIS A 70 -2.69 -7.78 3.80
N ALA A 71 -2.83 -6.54 3.37
CA ALA A 71 -2.88 -6.19 1.95
C ALA A 71 -1.47 -6.08 1.32
N LEU A 72 -0.41 -6.18 2.12
CA LEU A 72 0.99 -6.18 1.69
C LEU A 72 1.55 -7.62 1.54
N PRO A 73 2.79 -7.80 1.04
CA PRO A 73 3.39 -9.13 0.92
C PRO A 73 3.38 -9.93 2.21
N LYS A 74 3.21 -11.26 2.13
CA LYS A 74 2.98 -12.12 3.30
C LYS A 74 4.24 -12.58 4.05
N LYS A 75 5.41 -12.41 3.46
CA LYS A 75 6.67 -12.97 3.98
C LYS A 75 7.84 -12.07 3.58
N ASP A 76 9.05 -12.47 3.95
CA ASP A 76 10.31 -11.78 3.61
C ASP A 76 10.47 -10.41 4.27
N TRP A 77 9.77 -10.15 5.38
CA TRP A 77 9.90 -8.93 6.16
C TRP A 77 11.12 -8.96 7.09
N LEU A 78 11.76 -7.81 7.24
CA LEU A 78 12.75 -7.52 8.27
C LEU A 78 12.08 -6.67 9.36
N LEU A 79 12.29 -7.05 10.61
CA LEU A 79 11.91 -6.27 11.78
C LEU A 79 13.15 -5.56 12.32
N ARG A 80 13.06 -4.25 12.51
CA ARG A 80 14.01 -3.46 13.28
C ARG A 80 13.29 -2.84 14.48
N ILE A 81 13.90 -2.92 15.66
CA ILE A 81 13.42 -2.22 16.87
C ILE A 81 14.57 -1.43 17.48
N ASP A 82 14.32 -0.14 17.77
CA ASP A 82 15.29 0.76 18.38
C ASP A 82 15.01 0.94 19.88
N LEU A 83 15.94 0.54 20.76
CA LEU A 83 15.76 0.57 22.23
C LEU A 83 16.97 1.16 22.95
N TYR A 84 16.81 1.75 24.13
CA TYR A 84 17.87 2.53 24.78
C TYR A 84 18.73 1.73 25.76
N ASP A 85 18.19 0.67 26.36
CA ASP A 85 18.93 -0.13 27.34
C ASP A 85 18.60 -1.64 27.32
N GLU A 86 19.46 -2.44 27.95
CA GLU A 86 19.31 -3.91 28.02
C GLU A 86 18.04 -4.37 28.77
N LYS A 87 17.47 -3.54 29.65
CA LYS A 87 16.25 -3.88 30.38
C LYS A 87 15.05 -3.75 29.44
N GLU A 88 14.97 -2.69 28.66
CA GLU A 88 13.97 -2.51 27.61
C GLU A 88 14.03 -3.65 26.61
N ILE A 89 15.23 -4.06 26.17
CA ILE A 89 15.40 -5.20 25.25
C ILE A 89 14.75 -6.47 25.80
N LYS A 90 15.08 -6.84 27.05
CA LYS A 90 14.53 -8.05 27.68
C LYS A 90 13.02 -7.99 27.88
N GLU A 91 12.51 -6.82 28.26
CA GLU A 91 11.07 -6.61 28.45
C GLU A 91 10.32 -6.70 27.12
N THR A 92 10.84 -6.06 26.07
CA THR A 92 10.29 -6.09 24.71
C THR A 92 10.26 -7.50 24.15
N ILE A 93 11.38 -8.23 24.17
CA ILE A 93 11.46 -9.61 23.65
C ILE A 93 10.42 -10.51 24.33
N LYS A 94 10.33 -10.42 25.67
CA LYS A 94 9.33 -11.17 26.45
C LYS A 94 7.90 -10.79 26.06
N ARG A 95 7.62 -9.51 25.88
CA ARG A 95 6.27 -9.00 25.63
C ARG A 95 5.79 -9.30 24.21
N LEU A 96 6.68 -9.19 23.24
CA LEU A 96 6.45 -9.55 21.84
C LEU A 96 6.47 -11.07 21.59
N GLN A 97 6.98 -11.85 22.56
CA GLN A 97 7.09 -13.31 22.49
C GLN A 97 7.95 -13.78 21.30
N ILE A 98 9.03 -13.06 21.05
CA ILE A 98 10.02 -13.37 20.00
C ILE A 98 11.33 -13.86 20.63
N VAL A 99 12.22 -14.41 19.83
CA VAL A 99 13.58 -14.78 20.23
C VAL A 99 14.51 -13.56 20.28
N ASP A 100 15.71 -13.73 20.84
CA ASP A 100 16.77 -12.71 20.80
C ASP A 100 17.09 -12.27 19.36
N PRO A 101 17.49 -10.99 19.14
CA PRO A 101 17.81 -10.47 17.82
C PRO A 101 18.95 -11.21 17.16
N GLN A 102 18.82 -11.42 15.85
CA GLN A 102 19.87 -12.04 15.04
C GLN A 102 21.07 -11.11 14.88
N GLU A 103 20.83 -9.79 14.78
CA GLU A 103 21.87 -8.77 14.74
C GLU A 103 21.51 -7.61 15.66
N LYS A 104 22.52 -7.05 16.34
CA LYS A 104 22.39 -5.93 17.29
C LYS A 104 23.58 -4.99 17.09
N VAL A 105 23.31 -3.69 17.03
CA VAL A 105 24.34 -2.64 16.96
C VAL A 105 24.00 -1.51 17.92
N LEU A 106 25.00 -0.94 18.58
CA LEU A 106 24.88 0.26 19.38
C LEU A 106 25.24 1.47 18.51
N ASN A 107 24.30 2.38 18.33
CA ASN A 107 24.53 3.65 17.65
C ASN A 107 24.64 4.78 18.65
N GLU A 108 25.64 5.63 18.47
CA GLU A 108 25.90 6.82 19.26
C GLU A 108 25.76 8.05 18.37
N TYR A 109 25.05 9.06 18.85
CA TYR A 109 24.81 10.30 18.13
C TYR A 109 24.71 11.47 19.11
N GLU A 110 24.76 12.68 18.58
CA GLU A 110 24.61 13.90 19.37
C GLU A 110 23.27 14.56 19.04
N LEU A 111 22.49 14.85 20.07
CA LEU A 111 21.21 15.54 19.95
C LEU A 111 21.19 16.66 21.00
N ASP A 112 21.00 17.90 20.55
CA ASP A 112 21.01 19.10 21.40
C ASP A 112 22.26 19.25 22.29
N GLY A 113 23.42 18.80 21.79
CA GLY A 113 24.69 18.84 22.52
C GLY A 113 24.87 17.72 23.55
N GLU A 114 23.90 16.80 23.66
CA GLU A 114 23.99 15.61 24.51
C GLU A 114 24.32 14.37 23.68
N LYS A 115 25.30 13.58 24.16
CA LYS A 115 25.54 12.25 23.62
C LYS A 115 24.37 11.34 23.96
N LYS A 116 23.70 10.85 22.93
CA LYS A 116 22.65 9.83 23.01
C LYS A 116 23.16 8.54 22.40
N SER A 117 22.60 7.43 22.84
CA SER A 117 22.82 6.14 22.21
C SER A 117 21.55 5.30 22.23
N HIS A 118 21.44 4.41 21.27
CA HIS A 118 20.38 3.41 21.22
C HIS A 118 20.91 2.14 20.55
N TYR A 119 20.30 1.01 20.87
CA TYR A 119 20.49 -0.24 20.17
C TYR A 119 19.51 -0.34 19.01
N GLU A 120 20.00 -0.71 17.84
CA GLU A 120 19.18 -1.20 16.75
C GLU A 120 19.24 -2.72 16.73
N LEU A 121 18.07 -3.36 16.77
CA LEU A 121 17.92 -4.80 16.89
C LEU A 121 17.21 -5.32 15.64
N TYR A 122 17.71 -6.40 15.05
CA TYR A 122 17.27 -6.88 13.75
C TYR A 122 16.86 -8.35 13.77
N TRP A 123 15.72 -8.62 13.13
CA TRP A 123 15.21 -9.96 12.86
C TRP A 123 14.75 -10.09 11.40
N SER A 124 14.91 -11.29 10.85
CA SER A 124 14.24 -11.78 9.66
C SER A 124 12.99 -12.53 10.12
N LEU A 125 11.81 -12.03 9.75
CA LEU A 125 10.53 -12.61 10.21
C LEU A 125 10.21 -13.97 9.59
N ASN A 126 10.99 -14.42 8.61
CA ASN A 126 10.93 -15.78 8.08
C ASN A 126 11.63 -16.81 8.99
N ASP A 127 12.56 -16.35 9.84
CA ASP A 127 13.47 -17.22 10.58
C ASP A 127 13.09 -17.34 12.06
N ILE A 128 11.99 -16.72 12.48
CA ILE A 128 11.50 -16.70 13.86
C ILE A 128 10.00 -16.99 13.92
N ASP A 129 9.56 -17.53 15.05
CA ASP A 129 8.14 -17.53 15.41
C ASP A 129 7.75 -16.13 15.90
N TRP A 130 6.64 -15.62 15.41
CA TRP A 130 6.09 -14.32 15.79
C TRP A 130 4.58 -14.27 15.52
N THR A 131 3.92 -13.22 15.99
CA THR A 131 2.49 -13.00 15.72
C THR A 131 2.26 -11.54 15.36
N GLU A 132 1.73 -11.31 14.17
CA GLU A 132 1.37 -9.97 13.64
C GLU A 132 0.50 -9.20 14.63
N GLU A 133 -0.54 -9.84 15.17
CA GLU A 133 -1.44 -9.22 16.15
C GLU A 133 -0.69 -8.78 17.41
N THR A 134 0.22 -9.61 17.94
CA THR A 134 0.97 -9.29 19.16
C THR A 134 1.85 -8.06 18.96
N ILE A 135 2.63 -8.00 17.88
CA ILE A 135 3.49 -6.84 17.60
C ILE A 135 2.65 -5.58 17.39
N ILE A 136 1.65 -5.63 16.50
CA ILE A 136 0.79 -4.48 16.19
C ILE A 136 0.07 -3.95 17.44
N ARG A 137 -0.49 -4.85 18.25
CA ARG A 137 -1.20 -4.48 19.48
C ARG A 137 -0.27 -3.85 20.51
N GLU A 138 0.93 -4.37 20.66
CA GLU A 138 1.91 -3.84 21.62
C GLU A 138 2.45 -2.47 21.22
N ILE A 139 2.62 -2.20 19.92
CA ILE A 139 2.94 -0.86 19.43
C ILE A 139 1.79 0.13 19.72
N ILE A 140 0.54 -0.24 19.41
CA ILE A 140 -0.63 0.62 19.68
C ILE A 140 -0.75 0.92 21.17
N LEU A 141 -0.55 -0.09 22.03
CA LEU A 141 -0.60 0.12 23.47
C LEU A 141 0.55 0.99 23.98
N ALA A 142 1.70 1.05 23.28
CA ALA A 142 2.88 1.79 23.73
C ALA A 142 2.59 3.26 24.05
N ASP A 143 1.70 3.92 23.30
CA ASP A 143 1.35 5.34 23.53
C ASP A 143 0.25 5.52 24.60
N ILE A 144 -0.56 4.49 24.84
CA ILE A 144 -1.82 4.59 25.61
C ILE A 144 -1.88 3.70 26.86
N GLY A 145 -0.75 3.19 27.34
CA GLY A 145 -0.64 2.50 28.64
C GLY A 145 0.13 1.18 28.66
N GLY A 146 0.87 0.88 27.58
CA GLY A 146 1.74 -0.28 27.42
C GLY A 146 3.20 0.01 27.78
N ILE A 147 4.13 -0.56 27.01
CA ILE A 147 5.57 -0.33 27.17
C ILE A 147 5.96 0.79 26.22
N ASN A 148 6.23 1.95 26.78
CA ASN A 148 6.40 3.17 25.99
C ASN A 148 7.59 3.11 25.03
N CYS A 149 8.57 2.24 25.27
CA CYS A 149 9.76 2.09 24.41
C CYS A 149 9.46 1.57 23.00
N LEU A 150 8.26 1.02 22.74
CA LEU A 150 7.87 0.61 21.38
C LEU A 150 7.26 1.75 20.55
N ALA A 151 6.85 2.86 21.17
CA ALA A 151 6.29 4.00 20.44
C ALA A 151 7.36 4.57 19.51
N SER A 152 7.06 4.68 18.22
CA SER A 152 7.97 5.19 17.18
C SER A 152 9.28 4.41 16.98
N ALA A 153 9.39 3.20 17.54
CA ALA A 153 10.64 2.44 17.58
C ALA A 153 10.66 1.21 16.65
N VAL A 154 9.51 0.82 16.06
CA VAL A 154 9.35 -0.46 15.36
C VAL A 154 9.16 -0.28 13.87
N TYR A 155 10.07 -0.86 13.07
CA TYR A 155 10.07 -0.76 11.62
C TYR A 155 9.94 -2.14 10.99
N LEU A 156 8.94 -2.32 10.13
CA LEU A 156 8.78 -3.51 9.30
C LEU A 156 9.15 -3.17 7.86
N LEU A 157 10.27 -3.71 7.38
CA LEU A 157 10.80 -3.41 6.05
C LEU A 157 10.76 -4.66 5.18
N HIS A 158 10.10 -4.58 4.03
CA HIS A 158 10.13 -5.61 3.01
C HIS A 158 11.18 -5.25 1.94
N PRO A 159 12.39 -5.83 1.95
CA PRO A 159 13.53 -5.38 1.17
C PRO A 159 13.41 -5.63 -0.34
N ASN A 160 12.65 -6.66 -0.75
CA ASN A 160 12.54 -7.01 -2.18
C ASN A 160 11.59 -6.02 -2.90
N ASP A 161 10.39 -5.83 -2.34
CA ASP A 161 9.42 -4.85 -2.83
C ASP A 161 9.70 -3.40 -2.40
N LYS A 162 10.67 -3.22 -1.49
CA LYS A 162 11.09 -1.91 -0.96
C LYS A 162 9.91 -1.12 -0.39
N ILE A 163 9.24 -1.76 0.57
CA ILE A 163 8.10 -1.22 1.31
C ILE A 163 8.49 -1.17 2.78
N LEU A 164 8.23 -0.04 3.43
CA LEU A 164 8.39 0.13 4.86
C LEU A 164 7.00 0.40 5.46
N TYR A 165 6.62 -0.45 6.40
CA TYR A 165 5.43 -0.33 7.22
C TYR A 165 5.87 0.15 8.61
N HIS A 166 5.46 1.36 8.98
CA HIS A 166 5.86 2.02 10.20
C HIS A 166 4.63 2.46 10.99
N LEU A 167 4.23 1.61 11.93
CA LEU A 167 3.24 1.89 12.95
C LEU A 167 3.97 2.50 14.14
N TYR A 168 3.66 3.73 14.53
CA TYR A 168 4.44 4.45 15.55
C TYR A 168 3.67 4.93 16.77
N ASP A 169 2.33 4.98 16.69
CA ASP A 169 1.46 5.21 17.84
C ASP A 169 0.09 4.53 17.62
N ASP A 170 -0.89 4.86 18.44
CA ASP A 170 -2.25 4.33 18.37
C ASP A 170 -3.13 4.98 17.28
N ARG A 171 -2.64 6.03 16.62
CA ARG A 171 -3.40 6.88 15.69
C ARG A 171 -2.89 6.77 14.26
N GLY A 172 -1.58 6.71 14.06
CA GLY A 172 -0.89 6.89 12.81
C GLY A 172 -0.10 5.66 12.35
N LEU A 173 -0.26 5.34 11.08
CA LEU A 173 0.50 4.31 10.37
C LEU A 173 1.01 4.89 9.05
N ASP A 174 2.33 4.90 8.88
CA ASP A 174 2.94 5.28 7.62
C ASP A 174 3.30 4.02 6.83
N VAL A 175 2.86 3.95 5.57
CA VAL A 175 3.31 2.93 4.61
C VAL A 175 3.99 3.65 3.46
N VAL A 176 5.29 3.40 3.30
CA VAL A 176 6.12 4.08 2.30
C VAL A 176 6.81 3.08 1.39
N ALA A 177 7.08 3.45 0.14
CA ALA A 177 7.67 2.54 -0.84
C ALA A 177 8.57 3.26 -1.84
N LYS A 178 9.49 2.51 -2.47
CA LYS A 178 10.22 3.03 -3.64
C LYS A 178 9.31 3.18 -4.86
N ASP A 179 8.42 2.22 -5.07
CA ASP A 179 7.53 2.17 -6.23
C ASP A 179 6.09 2.43 -5.80
N GLN A 180 5.56 3.56 -6.24
CA GLN A 180 4.18 3.97 -6.03
C GLN A 180 3.14 2.90 -6.44
N ARG A 181 3.41 2.11 -7.49
CA ARG A 181 2.48 1.07 -7.95
C ARG A 181 2.23 0.01 -6.87
N LYS A 182 3.18 -0.16 -5.94
CA LYS A 182 3.04 -1.08 -4.80
C LYS A 182 2.06 -0.56 -3.74
N LEU A 183 1.89 0.76 -3.63
CA LEU A 183 0.98 1.38 -2.66
C LEU A 183 -0.37 1.79 -3.27
N TYR A 184 -0.47 1.84 -4.60
CA TYR A 184 -1.71 2.23 -5.29
C TYR A 184 -2.93 1.39 -4.86
N PRO A 185 -2.86 0.05 -4.72
CA PRO A 185 -4.01 -0.73 -4.24
C PRO A 185 -4.44 -0.35 -2.81
N LEU A 186 -3.49 0.03 -1.95
CA LEU A 186 -3.81 0.51 -0.60
C LEU A 186 -4.47 1.89 -0.64
N TYR A 187 -3.99 2.78 -1.50
CA TYR A 187 -4.57 4.11 -1.69
C TYR A 187 -6.04 4.04 -2.12
N GLU A 188 -6.36 3.19 -3.09
CA GLU A 188 -7.73 2.97 -3.56
C GLU A 188 -8.60 2.32 -2.49
N THR A 189 -8.13 1.21 -1.91
CA THR A 189 -8.95 0.38 -1.01
C THR A 189 -9.18 1.07 0.34
N PHE A 190 -8.18 1.77 0.87
CA PHE A 190 -8.20 2.35 2.21
C PHE A 190 -8.25 3.88 2.20
N ASN A 191 -8.74 4.48 1.10
CA ASN A 191 -8.78 5.93 0.92
C ASN A 191 -9.51 6.68 2.06
N ALA A 192 -10.56 6.07 2.60
CA ALA A 192 -11.36 6.60 3.71
C ALA A 192 -10.58 6.69 5.04
N TRP A 193 -9.44 6.00 5.15
CA TRP A 193 -8.59 6.02 6.34
C TRP A 193 -7.45 7.04 6.24
N ILE A 194 -7.35 7.78 5.13
CA ILE A 194 -6.38 8.87 4.96
C ILE A 194 -6.95 10.15 5.60
N LEU A 195 -6.13 10.85 6.37
CA LEU A 195 -6.52 12.13 6.97
C LEU A 195 -6.58 13.23 5.91
N ASP A 196 -7.57 14.12 6.03
CA ASP A 196 -7.74 15.24 5.09
C ASP A 196 -6.54 16.18 5.06
N TYR A 197 -5.80 16.28 6.17
CA TYR A 197 -4.58 17.08 6.28
C TYR A 197 -3.49 16.64 5.29
N ASP A 198 -3.23 15.34 5.18
CA ASP A 198 -2.19 14.78 4.28
C ASP A 198 -2.77 14.39 2.90
N ARG A 199 -4.11 14.44 2.75
CA ARG A 199 -4.84 13.96 1.56
C ARG A 199 -4.40 14.64 0.28
N GLU A 200 -4.20 15.97 0.28
CA GLU A 200 -3.79 16.69 -0.93
C GLU A 200 -2.41 16.23 -1.44
N GLN A 201 -1.47 16.01 -0.53
CA GLN A 201 -0.13 15.52 -0.87
C GLN A 201 -0.18 14.08 -1.42
N ILE A 202 -0.98 13.22 -0.79
CA ILE A 202 -1.17 11.84 -1.21
C ILE A 202 -1.86 11.80 -2.59
N ASP A 203 -2.94 12.56 -2.77
CA ASP A 203 -3.67 12.64 -4.04
C ASP A 203 -2.78 13.10 -5.20
N LYS A 204 -1.90 14.09 -5.00
CA LYS A 204 -0.92 14.51 -6.02
C LYS A 204 0.01 13.38 -6.44
N THR A 205 0.36 12.51 -5.49
CA THR A 205 1.19 11.33 -5.76
C THR A 205 0.41 10.30 -6.57
N PHE A 206 -0.81 9.95 -6.14
CA PHE A 206 -1.54 8.79 -6.67
C PHE A 206 -2.51 9.08 -7.83
N LYS A 207 -3.28 10.18 -7.82
CA LYS A 207 -4.29 10.48 -8.85
C LYS A 207 -3.69 10.74 -10.24
N ASN A 208 -2.58 11.47 -10.32
CA ASN A 208 -1.94 11.82 -11.59
C ASN A 208 -1.42 10.61 -12.40
N LYS A 209 -1.25 9.45 -11.75
CA LYS A 209 -0.63 8.27 -12.36
C LYS A 209 -1.63 7.18 -12.76
N GLN A 210 -2.86 7.25 -12.28
CA GLN A 210 -3.97 6.43 -12.79
C GLN A 210 -4.17 6.72 -14.28
N GLU A 211 -4.25 8.00 -14.64
CA GLU A 211 -4.32 8.47 -16.03
C GLU A 211 -3.13 7.97 -16.88
N THR A 212 -1.93 7.92 -16.28
CA THR A 212 -0.71 7.42 -16.96
C THR A 212 -0.73 5.89 -17.11
N LEU A 213 -1.25 5.16 -16.13
CA LEU A 213 -1.38 3.70 -16.15
C LEU A 213 -2.41 3.26 -17.20
N GLU A 214 -3.54 3.98 -17.29
CA GLU A 214 -4.58 3.75 -18.30
C GLU A 214 -4.05 3.96 -19.72
N LEU A 215 -3.29 5.04 -19.95
CA LEU A 215 -2.61 5.26 -21.23
C LEU A 215 -1.60 4.15 -21.53
N GLY A 216 -0.84 3.71 -20.53
CA GLY A 216 0.11 2.59 -20.66
C GLY A 216 -0.57 1.27 -21.05
N ASN A 217 -1.74 0.98 -20.48
CA ASN A 217 -2.54 -0.20 -20.79
C ASN A 217 -3.05 -0.16 -22.24
N LEU A 218 -3.57 0.99 -22.68
CA LEU A 218 -3.98 1.20 -24.07
C LEU A 218 -2.81 0.96 -25.04
N LEU A 219 -1.65 1.60 -24.79
CA LEU A 219 -0.46 1.44 -25.63
C LEU A 219 0.02 -0.02 -25.67
N SER A 220 0.02 -0.72 -24.52
CA SER A 220 0.38 -2.14 -24.47
C SER A 220 -0.56 -3.01 -25.30
N PHE A 221 -1.86 -2.70 -25.30
CA PHE A 221 -2.83 -3.40 -26.12
C PHE A 221 -2.59 -3.16 -27.62
N LEU A 222 -2.37 -1.91 -28.04
CA LEU A 222 -2.07 -1.58 -29.43
C LEU A 222 -0.78 -2.26 -29.93
N ASN A 223 0.29 -2.22 -29.13
CA ASN A 223 1.53 -2.91 -29.47
C ASN A 223 1.33 -4.42 -29.69
N LYS A 224 0.47 -5.08 -28.89
CA LYS A 224 0.14 -6.51 -29.08
C LYS A 224 -0.62 -6.79 -30.38
N LEU A 225 -1.41 -5.84 -30.88
CA LEU A 225 -2.05 -5.95 -32.20
C LEU A 225 -1.01 -5.80 -33.31
N GLU A 226 -0.11 -4.83 -33.18
CA GLU A 226 0.98 -4.57 -34.14
C GLU A 226 1.94 -5.76 -34.23
N ASP A 227 2.38 -6.32 -33.10
CA ASP A 227 3.23 -7.51 -33.02
C ASP A 227 2.62 -8.71 -33.75
N LYS A 228 1.28 -8.77 -33.81
CA LYS A 228 0.51 -9.82 -34.48
C LYS A 228 0.07 -9.43 -35.90
N ASN A 229 0.47 -8.28 -36.41
CA ASN A 229 0.04 -7.71 -37.69
C ASN A 229 -1.49 -7.64 -37.83
N ILE A 230 -2.19 -7.37 -36.73
CA ILE A 230 -3.65 -7.20 -36.71
C ILE A 230 -3.96 -5.74 -37.00
N TYR A 231 -4.73 -5.49 -38.06
CA TYR A 231 -5.17 -4.14 -38.40
C TYR A 231 -6.18 -3.60 -37.38
N TYR A 232 -6.00 -2.34 -37.00
CA TYR A 232 -6.91 -1.62 -36.11
C TYR A 232 -7.07 -0.16 -36.51
N LYS A 233 -8.16 0.46 -36.06
CA LYS A 233 -8.39 1.90 -36.11
C LYS A 233 -8.76 2.43 -34.73
N LEU A 234 -8.22 3.58 -34.38
CA LEU A 234 -8.64 4.32 -33.19
C LEU A 234 -9.81 5.24 -33.54
N ASN A 235 -10.83 5.26 -32.68
CA ASN A 235 -12.01 6.09 -32.82
C ASN A 235 -12.43 6.69 -31.47
N LYS A 236 -13.22 7.77 -31.50
CA LYS A 236 -13.78 8.42 -30.31
C LYS A 236 -15.27 8.70 -30.49
N ILE A 237 -16.08 7.73 -30.08
CA ILE A 237 -17.53 7.72 -30.32
C ILE A 237 -18.31 8.26 -29.11
N ARG A 238 -17.78 8.07 -27.89
CA ARG A 238 -18.35 8.61 -26.64
C ARG A 238 -17.35 9.48 -25.88
N LYS A 239 -17.88 10.43 -25.09
CA LYS A 239 -17.08 11.42 -24.36
C LYS A 239 -16.04 10.78 -23.46
N GLU A 240 -16.38 9.66 -22.83
CA GLU A 240 -15.58 9.02 -21.79
C GLU A 240 -14.82 7.76 -22.23
N ALA A 241 -14.78 7.45 -23.53
CA ALA A 241 -14.03 6.29 -24.03
C ALA A 241 -13.20 6.55 -25.29
N ILE A 242 -12.17 5.74 -25.48
CA ILE A 242 -11.46 5.54 -26.76
C ILE A 242 -11.84 4.15 -27.27
N MET A 243 -12.35 4.07 -28.49
CA MET A 243 -12.69 2.80 -29.13
C MET A 243 -11.55 2.37 -30.05
N ILE A 244 -11.21 1.09 -29.99
CA ILE A 244 -10.35 0.41 -30.95
C ILE A 244 -11.26 -0.49 -31.78
N GLU A 245 -11.41 -0.16 -33.06
CA GLU A 245 -12.09 -1.02 -34.02
C GLU A 245 -11.06 -1.95 -34.66
N ILE A 246 -11.27 -3.26 -34.51
CA ILE A 246 -10.37 -4.31 -35.00
C ILE A 246 -11.13 -5.12 -36.05
N VAL A 247 -10.56 -5.21 -37.24
CA VAL A 247 -11.16 -5.98 -38.35
C VAL A 247 -10.29 -7.19 -38.64
N VAL A 248 -10.89 -8.37 -38.52
CA VAL A 248 -10.27 -9.65 -38.88
C VAL A 248 -11.21 -10.40 -39.83
N PRO A 249 -10.75 -11.45 -40.55
CA PRO A 249 -11.62 -12.19 -41.46
C PRO A 249 -12.91 -12.67 -40.77
N GLY A 250 -14.06 -12.25 -41.31
CA GLY A 250 -15.38 -12.62 -40.81
C GLY A 250 -15.80 -12.00 -39.48
N GLN A 251 -14.99 -11.11 -38.87
CA GLN A 251 -15.34 -10.49 -37.58
C GLN A 251 -14.89 -9.04 -37.49
N ARG A 252 -15.69 -8.24 -36.79
CA ARG A 252 -15.37 -6.88 -36.39
C ARG A 252 -15.51 -6.80 -34.88
N TRP A 253 -14.48 -6.31 -34.22
CA TRP A 253 -14.47 -6.15 -32.77
C TRP A 253 -14.40 -4.67 -32.43
N GLU A 254 -15.18 -4.26 -31.45
CA GLU A 254 -15.12 -2.94 -30.86
C GLU A 254 -14.64 -3.11 -29.42
N VAL A 255 -13.44 -2.60 -29.13
CA VAL A 255 -12.85 -2.63 -27.79
C VAL A 255 -12.81 -1.20 -27.27
N GLU A 256 -13.54 -0.89 -26.22
CA GLU A 256 -13.62 0.46 -25.66
C GLU A 256 -12.88 0.55 -24.33
N PHE A 257 -11.93 1.48 -24.25
CA PHE A 257 -11.23 1.83 -23.01
C PHE A 257 -11.90 3.06 -22.41
N LEU A 258 -12.54 2.91 -21.25
CA LEU A 258 -13.21 3.99 -20.53
C LEU A 258 -12.21 4.73 -19.63
N GLY A 259 -12.53 5.98 -19.30
CA GLY A 259 -11.69 6.85 -18.46
C GLY A 259 -11.68 6.49 -16.96
N ASP A 260 -12.38 5.44 -16.56
CA ASP A 260 -12.30 4.85 -15.22
C ASP A 260 -11.44 3.55 -15.19
N GLY A 261 -10.84 3.19 -16.34
CA GLY A 261 -10.02 2.00 -16.52
C GLY A 261 -10.80 0.74 -16.93
N THR A 262 -12.13 0.80 -17.03
CA THR A 262 -12.96 -0.31 -17.52
C THR A 262 -12.73 -0.56 -19.02
N ILE A 263 -12.81 -1.83 -19.44
CA ILE A 263 -12.72 -2.22 -20.85
C ILE A 263 -13.98 -2.96 -21.26
N ASP A 264 -14.74 -2.39 -22.20
CA ASP A 264 -15.88 -3.05 -22.83
C ASP A 264 -15.44 -3.69 -24.15
N VAL A 265 -15.95 -4.89 -24.45
CA VAL A 265 -15.63 -5.61 -25.68
C VAL A 265 -16.92 -6.09 -26.33
N GLU A 266 -17.18 -5.61 -27.55
CA GLU A 266 -18.25 -6.08 -28.40
C GLU A 266 -17.67 -6.78 -29.64
N LYS A 267 -18.34 -7.84 -30.08
CA LYS A 267 -17.91 -8.66 -31.20
C LYS A 267 -19.06 -8.88 -32.18
N PHE A 268 -18.85 -8.43 -33.40
CA PHE A 268 -19.73 -8.66 -34.54
C PHE A 268 -19.14 -9.78 -35.39
N ILE A 269 -19.95 -10.80 -35.68
CA ILE A 269 -19.55 -11.98 -36.44
C ILE A 269 -20.37 -11.99 -37.72
N SER A 270 -19.69 -12.15 -38.86
CA SER A 270 -20.35 -12.36 -40.16
C SER A 270 -21.23 -13.61 -40.09
N ASP A 271 -22.39 -13.56 -40.72
CA ASP A 271 -23.27 -14.72 -40.92
C ASP A 271 -22.79 -15.64 -42.05
N GLU A 272 -21.61 -15.35 -42.64
CA GLU A 272 -21.00 -16.05 -43.77
C GLU A 272 -21.84 -16.01 -45.06
N GLY A 273 -22.91 -15.22 -45.08
CA GLY A 273 -23.81 -15.06 -46.22
C GLY A 273 -23.27 -14.07 -47.25
N TYR A 274 -23.44 -14.42 -48.53
CA TYR A 274 -23.32 -13.46 -49.63
C TYR A 274 -24.72 -13.12 -50.11
N TYR A 275 -25.07 -11.84 -50.00
CA TYR A 275 -26.38 -11.35 -50.36
C TYR A 275 -26.30 -10.50 -51.63
N ASP A 276 -27.36 -10.55 -52.43
CA ASP A 276 -27.49 -9.70 -53.62
C ASP A 276 -28.14 -8.35 -53.27
N GLU A 277 -28.31 -7.50 -54.28
CA GLU A 277 -28.85 -6.14 -54.10
C GLU A 277 -30.27 -6.10 -53.52
N SER A 278 -31.01 -7.21 -53.51
CA SER A 278 -32.38 -7.25 -52.99
C SER A 278 -32.45 -7.01 -51.47
N GLU A 279 -31.40 -7.34 -50.72
CA GLU A 279 -31.29 -7.09 -49.28
C GLU A 279 -31.27 -5.59 -48.93
N LEU A 280 -30.87 -4.72 -49.85
CA LEU A 280 -30.94 -3.27 -49.63
C LEU A 280 -32.39 -2.81 -49.40
N ASN A 281 -33.36 -3.45 -50.06
CA ASN A 281 -34.77 -3.14 -49.85
C ASN A 281 -35.26 -3.61 -48.48
N VAL A 282 -34.74 -4.73 -47.97
CA VAL A 282 -35.03 -5.24 -46.63
C VAL A 282 -34.51 -4.27 -45.58
N LEU A 283 -33.25 -3.84 -45.72
CA LEU A 283 -32.62 -2.84 -44.85
C LEU A 283 -33.47 -1.57 -44.72
N PHE A 284 -33.88 -0.97 -45.85
CA PHE A 284 -34.67 0.26 -45.84
C PHE A 284 -36.11 0.06 -45.35
N ARG A 285 -36.67 -1.14 -45.47
CA ARG A 285 -38.03 -1.44 -44.99
C ARG A 285 -38.05 -1.65 -43.48
N GLU A 286 -37.07 -2.38 -42.94
CA GLU A 286 -37.09 -2.86 -41.56
C GLU A 286 -36.42 -1.91 -40.57
N PHE A 287 -35.43 -1.13 -41.03
CA PHE A 287 -34.66 -0.20 -40.20
C PHE A 287 -34.88 1.26 -40.59
N LYS A 288 -36.00 1.55 -41.27
CA LYS A 288 -36.50 2.90 -41.43
C LYS A 288 -37.03 3.37 -40.06
N ASP A 289 -36.47 4.45 -39.54
CA ASP A 289 -37.02 5.20 -38.41
C ASP A 289 -38.43 5.75 -38.71
#